data_AF-A0A8S2PJB5-F1
#
_entry.id   AF-A0A8S2PJB5-F1
#
_cell.length_a   1.000
_cell.length_b   1.000
_cell.length_c   1.000
_cell.angle_alpha   90.00
_cell.angle_beta   90.00
_cell.angle_gamma   90.00
#
_symmetry.space_group_name_H-M   'P 1'
#
loop_
_entity.id
_entity.type
_entity.pdbx_description
1 polymer ?
#
loop_
_entity_poly.entity_id
_entity_poly.type
_entity_poly.pdbx_seq_one_letter_code
_entity_poly.pdbx_strand_id
1 'polypeptide(L)'
;MENSRRLSSLNMPIYILFCIVLSPKYIQCYVTTMISYEYYSSDSNFLNKTEDSQTNGFVSTRGGQDAVLNGKAFILIDSNGFFYGCGQPANPTYVSNGVAIIQRGGNCTFSVKITRAKQYGATAVIIYDPFNSGSELYNMLQNSSDILAVYVQRSVGAFLFNITKNNRTQLNITLQPIAMPFDNYNDNENNIWFGSQSATIFIAISICILISLCIAWLIFYYCQRHRARTAKDRLQSRLSNAAKKALTKIPLVNVHE
;
A
#
# COMPACT_ATOMS: atom_id res chain seq x y z
N MET A 1 -50.93 -8.51 4.67
CA MET A 1 -49.88 -7.52 4.32
C MET A 1 -48.64 -7.70 5.21
N GLU A 2 -48.14 -8.93 5.34
CA GLU A 2 -47.13 -9.28 6.36
C GLU A 2 -45.97 -10.10 5.79
N ASN A 3 -45.83 -10.09 4.46
CA ASN A 3 -44.76 -10.82 3.77
C ASN A 3 -43.77 -9.89 3.05
N SER A 4 -44.00 -8.56 3.09
CA SER A 4 -43.14 -7.57 2.43
C SER A 4 -42.05 -6.98 3.35
N ARG A 5 -42.14 -7.19 4.68
CA ARG A 5 -41.16 -6.65 5.64
C ARG A 5 -39.98 -7.58 5.95
N ARG A 6 -40.01 -8.87 5.54
CA ARG A 6 -38.88 -9.80 5.76
C ARG A 6 -37.80 -9.73 4.66
N LEU A 7 -38.14 -9.23 3.47
CA LEU A 7 -37.21 -9.13 2.33
C LEU A 7 -36.17 -7.99 2.46
N SER A 8 -36.38 -7.00 3.33
CA SER A 8 -35.39 -5.95 3.59
C SER A 8 -34.24 -6.39 4.51
N SER A 9 -34.43 -7.43 5.34
CA SER A 9 -33.40 -7.89 6.29
C SER A 9 -32.33 -8.79 5.66
N LEU A 10 -32.62 -9.44 4.53
CA LEU A 10 -31.68 -10.32 3.81
C LEU A 10 -30.79 -9.58 2.79
N ASN A 11 -31.11 -8.33 2.43
CA ASN A 11 -30.30 -7.53 1.50
C ASN A 11 -29.18 -6.73 2.19
N MET A 12 -29.27 -6.52 3.51
CA MET A 12 -28.25 -5.83 4.31
C MET A 12 -26.88 -6.54 4.32
N PRO A 13 -26.76 -7.88 4.50
CA PRO A 13 -25.44 -8.52 4.53
C PRO A 13 -24.72 -8.51 3.17
N ILE A 14 -25.46 -8.52 2.06
CA ILE A 14 -24.89 -8.50 0.70
C ILE A 14 -24.29 -7.13 0.39
N TYR A 15 -25.00 -6.04 0.72
CA TYR A 15 -24.45 -4.69 0.57
C TYR A 15 -23.26 -4.43 1.49
N ILE A 16 -23.27 -4.97 2.72
CA ILE A 16 -22.13 -4.85 3.64
C ILE A 16 -20.93 -5.64 3.11
N LEU A 17 -21.12 -6.85 2.57
CA LEU A 17 -20.05 -7.64 1.95
C LEU A 17 -19.50 -6.94 0.70
N PHE A 18 -20.38 -6.37 -0.13
CA PHE A 18 -19.99 -5.57 -1.31
C PHE A 18 -19.22 -4.31 -0.90
N CYS A 19 -19.65 -3.61 0.16
CA CYS A 19 -18.93 -2.47 0.72
C CYS A 19 -17.60 -2.84 1.39
N ILE A 20 -17.45 -4.04 1.97
CA ILE A 20 -16.17 -4.51 2.52
C ILE A 20 -15.20 -4.92 1.41
N VAL A 21 -15.72 -5.49 0.30
CA VAL A 21 -14.92 -5.90 -0.86
C VAL A 21 -14.54 -4.70 -1.75
N LEU A 22 -15.41 -3.69 -1.85
CA LEU A 22 -15.17 -2.45 -2.60
C LEU A 22 -14.72 -1.27 -1.76
N SER A 23 -14.65 -1.38 -0.43
CA SER A 23 -13.97 -0.36 0.36
C SER A 23 -12.52 -0.37 -0.08
N PRO A 24 -12.01 0.71 -0.70
CA PRO A 24 -10.60 0.81 -0.98
C PRO A 24 -9.92 0.79 0.37
N LYS A 25 -9.38 -0.37 0.77
CA LYS A 25 -8.42 -0.41 1.87
C LYS A 25 -7.34 0.57 1.47
N TYR A 26 -7.26 1.65 2.24
CA TYR A 26 -6.35 2.77 2.10
C TYR A 26 -5.11 2.38 1.29
N ILE A 27 -5.07 2.75 0.01
CA ILE A 27 -3.89 2.55 -0.82
C ILE A 27 -2.87 3.54 -0.27
N GLN A 28 -2.01 3.07 0.63
CA GLN A 28 -0.82 3.83 1.01
C GLN A 28 0.09 3.84 -0.22
N CYS A 29 0.05 4.92 -0.98
CA CYS A 29 1.02 5.17 -2.03
C CYS A 29 2.38 5.37 -1.37
N TYR A 30 3.28 4.41 -1.53
CA TYR A 30 4.67 4.57 -1.17
C TYR A 30 5.39 5.21 -2.35
N VAL A 31 6.04 6.34 -2.08
CA VAL A 31 6.92 6.96 -3.05
C VAL A 31 8.30 6.35 -2.81
N THR A 32 8.77 5.57 -3.76
CA THR A 32 10.17 5.16 -3.79
C THR A 32 10.97 6.24 -4.51
N THR A 33 12.29 6.23 -4.37
CA THR A 33 13.16 7.08 -5.18
C THR A 33 14.26 6.24 -5.76
N MET A 34 14.56 6.50 -7.04
CA MET A 34 15.80 6.07 -7.63
C MET A 34 16.90 7.03 -7.19
N ILE A 35 18.02 6.44 -6.77
CA ILE A 35 19.24 7.16 -6.43
C ILE A 35 20.26 6.77 -7.50
N SER A 36 20.75 7.74 -8.27
CA SER A 36 21.94 7.58 -9.11
C SER A 36 23.00 8.54 -8.60
N TYR A 37 24.26 8.10 -8.61
CA TYR A 37 25.36 8.88 -8.08
C TYR A 37 26.60 8.77 -8.95
N GLU A 38 27.35 9.85 -8.99
CA GLU A 38 28.62 9.95 -9.70
C GLU A 38 29.66 10.51 -8.74
N TYR A 39 30.84 9.90 -8.69
CA TYR A 39 31.92 10.41 -7.85
C TYR A 39 33.24 10.52 -8.59
N TYR A 40 33.99 11.55 -8.20
CA TYR A 40 35.28 11.91 -8.79
C TYR A 40 36.35 11.86 -7.70
N SER A 41 37.48 11.21 -7.96
CA SER A 41 38.64 11.17 -7.05
C SER A 41 39.81 11.97 -7.62
N SER A 42 40.44 12.82 -6.80
CA SER A 42 41.58 13.65 -7.21
C SER A 42 42.92 12.91 -7.29
N ASP A 43 43.05 11.72 -6.68
CA ASP A 43 44.34 11.03 -6.49
C ASP A 43 44.79 10.16 -7.68
N SER A 44 43.99 10.06 -8.72
CA SER A 44 44.28 9.24 -9.91
C SER A 44 43.73 9.95 -11.13
N ASN A 45 44.56 10.20 -12.14
CA ASN A 45 44.17 10.75 -13.44
C ASN A 45 42.80 10.18 -13.88
N PHE A 46 41.76 11.01 -13.74
CA PHE A 46 40.42 10.86 -14.31
C PHE A 46 39.76 9.46 -14.16
N LEU A 47 39.65 8.94 -12.94
CA LEU A 47 38.69 7.86 -12.65
C LEU A 47 37.31 8.48 -12.37
N ASN A 48 36.62 8.89 -13.44
CA ASN A 48 35.17 9.12 -13.42
C ASN A 48 34.50 7.75 -13.31
N LYS A 49 34.28 7.26 -12.09
CA LYS A 49 33.49 6.05 -11.90
C LYS A 49 32.02 6.47 -11.73
N THR A 50 31.31 6.49 -12.85
CA THR A 50 29.85 6.52 -12.87
C THR A 50 29.36 5.12 -12.50
N GLU A 51 28.92 4.95 -11.26
CA GLU A 51 28.31 3.72 -10.81
C GLU A 51 26.83 3.98 -10.59
N ASP A 52 26.03 3.71 -11.62
CA ASP A 52 24.57 3.74 -11.55
C ASP A 52 24.07 2.55 -10.72
N SER A 53 24.30 2.60 -9.42
CA SER A 53 23.66 1.67 -8.49
C SER A 53 22.25 2.18 -8.25
N GLN A 54 21.31 1.79 -9.13
CA GLN A 54 19.88 2.00 -8.90
C GLN A 54 19.50 1.30 -7.60
N THR A 55 19.37 2.11 -6.55
CA THR A 55 19.03 1.64 -5.22
C THR A 55 17.69 2.24 -4.84
N ASN A 56 16.79 1.37 -4.36
CA ASN A 56 15.46 1.79 -3.96
C ASN A 56 15.55 2.43 -2.57
N GLY A 57 15.43 3.76 -2.52
CA GLY A 57 15.18 4.50 -1.28
C GLY A 57 13.68 4.67 -1.04
N PHE A 58 13.25 4.75 0.21
CA PHE A 58 11.87 5.11 0.55
C PHE A 58 11.80 6.61 0.84
N VAL A 59 10.89 7.32 0.16
CA VAL A 59 10.69 8.76 0.33
C VAL A 59 9.71 9.02 1.48
N SER A 60 9.91 10.12 2.22
CA SER A 60 8.94 10.55 3.21
C SER A 60 7.57 10.81 2.57
N THR A 61 6.52 10.25 3.16
CA THR A 61 5.13 10.36 2.67
C THR A 61 4.53 11.76 2.77
N ARG A 62 5.17 12.68 3.51
CA ARG A 62 4.68 14.06 3.77
C ARG A 62 5.75 15.13 3.54
N GLY A 63 6.85 14.80 2.85
CA GLY A 63 7.94 15.72 2.52
C GLY A 63 7.86 16.26 1.09
N GLY A 64 8.83 17.10 0.71
CA GLY A 64 9.03 17.53 -0.68
C GLY A 64 9.24 16.34 -1.61
N GLN A 65 8.67 16.40 -2.81
CA GLN A 65 8.73 15.32 -3.81
C GLN A 65 9.40 15.77 -5.11
N ASP A 66 10.07 16.92 -5.09
CA ASP A 66 10.78 17.42 -6.25
C ASP A 66 12.04 16.60 -6.49
N ALA A 67 12.29 16.29 -7.77
CA ALA A 67 13.51 15.61 -8.17
C ALA A 67 14.72 16.53 -7.95
N VAL A 68 15.83 15.96 -7.49
CA VAL A 68 17.10 16.66 -7.33
C VAL A 68 18.07 16.17 -8.39
N LEU A 69 18.59 17.10 -9.18
CA LEU A 69 19.54 16.82 -10.26
C LEU A 69 20.94 17.33 -9.86
N ASN A 70 21.95 16.46 -10.01
CA ASN A 70 23.37 16.76 -9.77
C ASN A 70 23.62 17.49 -8.45
N GLY A 71 22.96 17.04 -7.38
CA GLY A 71 23.11 17.64 -6.07
C GLY A 71 24.44 17.24 -5.44
N LYS A 72 25.21 18.22 -4.95
CA LYS A 72 26.53 17.95 -4.36
C LYS A 72 26.34 17.33 -2.96
N ALA A 73 26.86 16.13 -2.74
CA ALA A 73 26.76 15.47 -1.46
C ALA A 73 27.63 16.13 -0.40
N PHE A 74 27.11 16.24 0.81
CA PHE A 74 27.86 16.73 1.96
C PHE A 74 27.38 16.08 3.25
N ILE A 75 28.24 16.15 4.28
CA ILE A 75 27.95 15.63 5.62
C ILE A 75 27.91 16.77 6.64
N LEU A 76 27.02 16.64 7.63
CA LEU A 76 26.95 17.57 8.75
C LEU A 76 27.78 17.02 9.91
N ILE A 77 28.74 17.80 10.39
CA ILE A 77 29.60 17.44 11.53
C ILE A 77 29.30 18.43 12.65
N ASP A 78 28.79 17.94 13.77
CA ASP A 78 28.55 18.72 14.99
C ASP A 78 29.87 19.17 15.63
N SER A 79 29.81 20.18 16.48
CA SER A 79 30.87 20.63 17.39
C SER A 79 31.64 19.50 18.10
N ASN A 80 30.93 18.43 18.46
CA ASN A 80 31.47 17.24 19.12
C ASN A 80 32.07 16.20 18.16
N GLY A 81 32.12 16.47 16.85
CA GLY A 81 32.62 15.53 15.83
C GLY A 81 31.62 14.45 15.42
N PHE A 82 30.34 14.56 15.82
CA PHE A 82 29.30 13.58 15.49
C PHE A 82 28.59 13.91 14.17
N PHE A 83 28.21 12.86 13.43
CA PHE A 83 27.58 12.94 12.08
C PHE A 83 26.05 12.73 12.09
N TYR A 84 25.41 12.86 13.26
CA TYR A 84 23.99 12.55 13.41
C TYR A 84 23.06 13.71 13.00
N GLY A 85 23.57 14.90 12.69
CA GLY A 85 22.73 16.07 12.38
C GLY A 85 21.85 16.56 13.56
N CYS A 86 22.24 16.23 14.80
CA CYS A 86 21.48 16.57 16.01
C CYS A 86 21.96 17.85 16.72
N GLY A 87 23.19 18.30 16.49
CA GLY A 87 23.73 19.56 17.02
C GLY A 87 23.94 20.61 15.95
N GLN A 88 24.50 21.76 16.33
CA GLN A 88 24.89 22.81 15.40
C GLN A 88 26.21 22.41 14.73
N PRO A 89 26.29 22.35 13.38
CA PRO A 89 27.52 21.99 12.71
C PRO A 89 28.66 22.96 13.02
N ALA A 90 29.84 22.39 13.29
CA ALA A 90 31.04 23.12 13.70
C ALA A 90 31.59 24.05 12.62
N ASN A 91 31.31 23.77 11.34
CA ASN A 91 31.79 24.54 10.21
C ASN A 91 30.78 24.48 9.05
N PRO A 92 29.85 25.45 8.94
CA PRO A 92 28.76 25.39 7.98
C PRO A 92 29.24 25.80 6.58
N THR A 93 29.66 24.85 5.77
CA THR A 93 29.79 25.09 4.33
C THR A 93 28.39 25.08 3.73
N TYR A 94 27.87 26.26 3.37
CA TYR A 94 26.62 26.32 2.62
C TYR A 94 26.83 25.69 1.24
N VAL A 95 26.17 24.56 1.01
CA VAL A 95 26.24 23.87 -0.29
C VAL A 95 24.96 24.20 -1.04
N SER A 96 25.06 25.08 -2.04
CA SER A 96 23.94 25.34 -2.95
C SER A 96 23.62 24.06 -3.74
N ASN A 97 22.34 23.68 -3.78
CA ASN A 97 21.88 22.41 -4.35
C ASN A 97 22.56 21.18 -3.71
N GLY A 98 22.70 21.19 -2.38
CA GLY A 98 23.37 20.11 -1.67
C GLY A 98 22.45 18.94 -1.30
N VAL A 99 23.00 17.73 -1.27
CA VAL A 99 22.34 16.54 -0.73
C VAL A 99 23.02 16.13 0.58
N ALA A 100 22.33 16.29 1.70
CA ALA A 100 22.89 15.97 3.01
C ALA A 100 22.78 14.47 3.30
N ILE A 101 23.91 13.81 3.60
CA ILE A 101 23.93 12.42 4.03
C ILE A 101 24.07 12.36 5.55
N ILE A 102 23.09 11.77 6.23
CA ILE A 102 22.99 11.76 7.69
C ILE A 102 22.82 10.34 8.22
N GLN A 103 23.60 9.99 9.23
CA GLN A 103 23.44 8.72 9.93
C GLN A 103 22.26 8.79 10.93
N ARG A 104 21.42 7.75 10.95
CA ARG A 104 20.42 7.56 12.00
C ARG A 104 21.10 7.37 13.37
N GLY A 105 20.55 7.99 14.41
CA GLY A 105 21.13 7.98 15.77
C GLY A 105 21.14 9.36 16.43
N GLY A 106 21.89 9.53 17.52
CA GLY A 106 22.15 10.83 18.14
C GLY A 106 21.02 11.42 18.98
N ASN A 107 20.06 10.60 19.41
CA ASN A 107 18.93 11.00 20.27
C ASN A 107 18.16 12.25 19.77
N CYS A 108 17.91 12.32 18.46
CA CYS A 108 17.06 13.36 17.88
C CYS A 108 16.15 12.79 16.77
N THR A 109 15.03 13.48 16.51
CA THR A 109 14.03 13.04 15.53
C THR A 109 14.47 13.28 14.08
N PHE A 110 13.87 12.56 13.13
CA PHE A 110 14.15 12.77 11.69
C PHE A 110 13.83 14.19 11.23
N SER A 111 12.71 14.77 11.69
CA SER A 111 12.33 16.15 11.37
C SER A 111 13.41 17.17 11.79
N VAL A 112 14.02 16.96 12.96
CA VAL A 112 15.09 17.81 13.48
C VAL A 112 16.34 17.72 12.60
N LYS A 113 16.73 16.51 12.16
CA LYS A 113 17.86 16.30 11.23
C LYS A 113 17.63 17.01 9.89
N ILE A 114 16.44 16.84 9.33
CA ILE A 114 16.07 17.38 8.01
C ILE A 114 16.00 18.92 8.05
N THR A 115 15.41 19.47 9.10
CA THR A 115 15.33 20.93 9.31
C THR A 115 16.72 21.54 9.39
N ARG A 116 17.66 20.91 10.11
CA ARG A 116 19.04 21.38 10.18
C ARG A 116 19.74 21.28 8.83
N ALA A 117 19.63 20.16 8.13
CA ALA A 117 20.20 20.03 6.79
C ALA A 117 19.74 21.15 5.85
N LYS A 118 18.44 21.46 5.87
CA LYS A 118 17.86 22.57 5.10
C LYS A 118 18.52 23.92 5.42
N GLN A 119 18.76 24.20 6.70
CA GLN A 119 19.43 25.45 7.13
C GLN A 119 20.84 25.61 6.56
N TYR A 120 21.50 24.51 6.17
CA TYR A 120 22.84 24.50 5.59
C TYR A 120 22.84 24.27 4.06
N GLY A 121 21.71 24.54 3.39
CA GLY A 121 21.62 24.53 1.93
C GLY A 121 21.18 23.19 1.32
N ALA A 122 20.76 22.21 2.13
CA ALA A 122 20.28 20.95 1.60
C ALA A 122 18.95 21.13 0.82
N THR A 123 18.94 20.69 -0.44
CA THR A 123 17.73 20.53 -1.27
C THR A 123 17.12 19.14 -1.12
N ALA A 124 17.92 18.17 -0.67
CA ALA A 124 17.45 16.85 -0.25
C ALA A 124 18.31 16.27 0.89
N VAL A 125 17.75 15.28 1.59
CA VAL A 125 18.40 14.59 2.71
C VAL A 125 18.30 13.08 2.51
N ILE A 126 19.43 12.40 2.63
CA ILE A 126 19.51 10.94 2.67
C ILE A 126 19.84 10.53 4.11
N ILE A 127 18.93 9.78 4.73
CA ILE A 127 19.11 9.25 6.07
C ILE A 127 19.33 7.74 5.96
N TYR A 128 20.48 7.27 6.44
CA TYR A 128 20.77 5.84 6.41
C TYR A 128 20.74 5.20 7.79
N ASP A 129 20.27 3.95 7.84
CA ASP A 129 20.34 3.13 9.04
C ASP A 129 21.77 2.56 9.20
N PRO A 130 22.49 2.84 10.30
CA PRO A 130 23.77 2.19 10.54
C PRO A 130 23.62 0.74 11.00
N PHE A 131 22.43 0.28 11.42
CA PHE A 131 22.23 -1.08 11.89
C PHE A 131 21.79 -1.99 10.74
N ASN A 132 22.13 -3.28 10.81
CA ASN A 132 21.50 -4.32 9.98
C ASN A 132 20.12 -4.65 10.56
N SER A 133 19.32 -3.61 10.84
CA SER A 133 17.88 -3.77 10.94
C SER A 133 17.47 -4.35 9.59
N GLY A 134 16.74 -5.46 9.58
CA GLY A 134 16.15 -5.96 8.34
C GLY A 134 15.35 -4.86 7.63
N SER A 135 14.80 -5.18 6.46
CA SER A 135 14.03 -4.31 5.58
C SER A 135 12.81 -3.58 6.16
N GLU A 136 12.63 -3.58 7.48
CA GLU A 136 11.81 -2.65 8.25
C GLU A 136 12.39 -1.23 8.17
N LEU A 137 12.33 -0.67 6.97
CA LEU A 137 12.57 0.73 6.71
C LEU A 137 11.41 1.49 7.35
N TYR A 138 11.72 2.21 8.43
CA TYR A 138 10.72 2.92 9.21
C TYR A 138 10.11 4.06 8.38
N ASN A 139 8.78 4.08 8.28
CA ASN A 139 8.07 5.21 7.68
C ASN A 139 8.46 6.49 8.42
N MET A 140 9.17 7.38 7.72
CA MET A 140 9.51 8.70 8.24
C MET A 140 8.23 9.53 8.32
N LEU A 141 7.48 9.35 9.41
CA LEU A 141 6.34 10.18 9.78
C LEU A 141 6.87 11.57 10.12
N GLN A 142 6.82 12.44 9.12
CA GLN A 142 7.29 13.80 9.22
C GLN A 142 6.10 14.74 9.19
N ASN A 143 6.08 15.71 10.10
CA ASN A 143 5.07 16.77 10.13
C ASN A 143 5.47 18.00 9.30
N SER A 144 6.75 18.12 8.93
CA SER A 144 7.22 19.18 8.03
C SER A 144 8.57 18.82 7.41
N SER A 145 8.64 18.79 6.08
CA SER A 145 9.80 19.28 5.35
C SER A 145 9.43 19.59 3.91
N ASP A 146 9.70 20.83 3.51
CA ASP A 146 9.58 21.29 2.11
C ASP A 146 10.61 20.65 1.17
N ILE A 147 11.54 19.86 1.70
CA ILE A 147 12.64 19.23 0.94
C ILE A 147 12.51 17.71 0.94
N LEU A 148 13.09 17.08 -0.09
CA LEU A 148 13.04 15.64 -0.30
C LEU A 148 13.85 14.90 0.77
N ALA A 149 13.22 13.94 1.45
CA ALA A 149 13.86 13.11 2.46
C ALA A 149 13.75 11.63 2.09
N VAL A 150 14.89 10.96 2.02
CA VAL A 150 15.03 9.58 1.55
C VAL A 150 15.65 8.72 2.65
N TYR A 151 15.02 7.60 2.96
CA TYR A 151 15.55 6.61 3.89
C TYR A 151 16.17 5.44 3.13
N VAL A 152 17.39 5.06 3.53
CA VAL A 152 18.21 4.06 2.82
C VAL A 152 18.81 3.04 3.81
N GLN A 153 19.00 1.81 3.33
CA GLN A 153 19.68 0.75 4.08
C GLN A 153 21.18 1.03 4.31
N ARG A 154 21.77 0.29 5.25
CA ARG A 154 23.19 0.41 5.61
C ARG A 154 24.14 0.24 4.43
N SER A 155 23.93 -0.78 3.59
CA SER A 155 24.84 -1.15 2.48
C SER A 155 25.11 0.03 1.55
N VAL A 156 24.06 0.72 1.14
CA VAL A 156 24.12 1.87 0.24
C VAL A 156 24.52 3.14 1.01
N GLY A 157 23.88 3.41 2.15
CA GLY A 157 24.11 4.64 2.90
C GLY A 157 25.52 4.77 3.48
N ALA A 158 26.09 3.67 3.98
CA ALA A 158 27.46 3.66 4.50
C ALA A 158 28.50 3.88 3.39
N PHE A 159 28.24 3.35 2.19
CA PHE A 159 29.10 3.58 1.01
C PHE A 159 29.10 5.05 0.61
N LEU A 160 27.93 5.65 0.42
CA LEU A 160 27.79 7.08 0.07
C LEU A 160 28.43 7.98 1.13
N PHE A 161 28.22 7.66 2.41
CA PHE A 161 28.81 8.40 3.51
C PHE A 161 30.34 8.34 3.49
N ASN A 162 30.93 7.16 3.27
CA ASN A 162 32.38 6.98 3.27
C ASN A 162 33.07 7.72 2.12
N ILE A 163 32.44 7.74 0.93
CA ILE A 163 32.93 8.55 -0.21
C ILE A 163 32.85 10.04 0.12
N THR A 164 31.72 10.50 0.64
CA THR A 164 31.53 11.94 0.95
C THR A 164 32.45 12.43 2.07
N LYS A 165 32.79 11.55 3.01
CA LYS A 165 33.70 11.87 4.11
C LYS A 165 35.14 12.10 3.65
N ASN A 166 35.54 11.51 2.53
CA ASN A 166 36.88 11.68 2.00
C ASN A 166 36.99 13.04 1.28
N ASN A 167 37.85 13.92 1.78
CA ASN A 167 38.02 15.28 1.25
C ASN A 167 38.57 15.33 -0.19
N ARG A 168 39.09 14.22 -0.70
CA ARG A 168 39.64 14.13 -2.07
C ARG A 168 38.65 13.59 -3.09
N THR A 169 37.44 13.27 -2.65
CA THR A 169 36.37 12.77 -3.51
C THR A 169 35.19 13.72 -3.51
N GLN A 170 34.66 14.01 -4.70
CA GLN A 170 33.42 14.77 -4.87
C GLN A 170 32.33 13.82 -5.31
N LEU A 171 31.19 13.81 -4.61
CA LEU A 171 30.05 12.96 -4.91
C LEU A 171 28.86 13.83 -5.33
N ASN A 172 28.32 13.57 -6.51
CA ASN A 172 27.10 14.17 -7.02
C ASN A 172 25.99 13.10 -7.00
N ILE A 173 24.80 13.48 -6.57
CA ILE A 173 23.66 12.58 -6.42
C ILE A 173 22.47 13.14 -7.18
N THR A 174 21.80 12.27 -7.92
CA THR A 174 20.50 12.50 -8.53
C THR A 174 19.45 11.69 -7.78
N LEU A 175 18.35 12.33 -7.42
CA LEU A 175 17.23 11.72 -6.73
C LEU A 175 15.98 11.92 -7.57
N GLN A 176 15.38 10.82 -8.00
CA GLN A 176 14.14 10.84 -8.77
C GLN A 176 13.05 10.05 -8.03
N PRO A 177 12.08 10.75 -7.41
CA PRO A 177 10.93 10.12 -6.80
C PRO A 177 10.05 9.44 -7.85
N ILE A 178 9.66 8.19 -7.58
CA ILE A 178 8.75 7.38 -8.38
C ILE A 178 7.59 6.98 -7.48
N ALA A 179 6.38 7.42 -7.83
CA ALA A 179 5.17 6.98 -7.16
C ALA A 179 4.79 5.59 -7.68
N MET A 180 4.89 4.58 -6.82
CA MET A 180 4.48 3.21 -7.12
C MET A 180 3.16 2.90 -6.39
N PRO A 181 2.12 2.40 -7.08
CA PRO A 181 0.97 1.81 -6.41
C PRO A 181 1.41 0.57 -5.59
N PHE A 182 0.92 0.45 -4.36
CA PHE A 182 1.23 -0.66 -3.45
C PHE A 182 0.54 -1.96 -3.92
N ASP A 183 1.23 -2.75 -4.73
CA ASP A 183 0.96 -4.19 -4.89
C ASP A 183 2.09 -4.97 -4.19
N ASN A 184 1.84 -5.40 -2.95
CA ASN A 184 2.60 -6.36 -2.13
C ASN A 184 4.15 -6.34 -2.22
N TYR A 185 4.79 -5.44 -1.47
CA TYR A 185 6.22 -5.58 -1.14
C TYR A 185 6.40 -6.69 -0.09
N ASN A 186 6.46 -7.95 -0.54
CA ASN A 186 6.99 -9.06 0.24
C ASN A 186 8.48 -9.19 -0.10
N ASP A 187 9.31 -8.90 0.90
CA ASP A 187 10.76 -8.84 0.79
C ASP A 187 11.41 -10.23 0.89
N ASN A 188 10.87 -11.21 0.16
CA ASN A 188 11.46 -12.53 0.03
C ASN A 188 11.38 -12.94 -1.45
N GLU A 189 12.54 -13.00 -2.09
CA GLU A 189 12.89 -13.93 -3.16
C GLU A 189 11.83 -14.25 -4.25
N ASN A 190 12.18 -13.87 -5.48
CA ASN A 190 11.88 -14.64 -6.70
C ASN A 190 10.47 -14.59 -7.27
N ASN A 191 9.70 -13.52 -7.13
CA ASN A 191 8.36 -13.48 -7.76
C ASN A 191 8.13 -12.19 -8.53
N ILE A 192 8.12 -12.34 -9.85
CA ILE A 192 7.60 -11.43 -10.86
C ILE A 192 6.16 -11.04 -10.47
N TRP A 193 5.97 -9.87 -9.86
CA TRP A 193 4.64 -9.29 -9.64
C TRP A 193 4.55 -7.87 -10.22
N PHE A 194 5.04 -7.71 -11.44
CA PHE A 194 4.55 -6.66 -12.34
C PHE A 194 3.29 -7.20 -13.02
N GLY A 195 2.10 -7.01 -12.44
CA GLY A 195 0.88 -7.34 -13.20
C GLY A 195 -0.47 -7.38 -12.49
N SER A 196 -0.63 -7.00 -11.22
CA SER A 196 -1.84 -7.38 -10.50
C SER A 196 -2.90 -6.31 -10.25
N GLN A 197 -2.71 -5.02 -10.50
CA GLN A 197 -3.85 -4.10 -10.36
C GLN A 197 -4.93 -4.38 -11.42
N SER A 198 -4.54 -4.53 -12.69
CA SER A 198 -5.46 -4.88 -13.78
C SER A 198 -5.99 -6.30 -13.65
N ALA A 199 -5.13 -7.26 -13.27
CA ALA A 199 -5.55 -8.65 -13.10
C ALA A 199 -6.52 -8.83 -11.92
N THR A 200 -6.29 -8.16 -10.79
CA THR A 200 -7.18 -8.22 -9.62
C THR A 200 -8.54 -7.60 -9.93
N ILE A 201 -8.58 -6.47 -10.64
CA ILE A 201 -9.85 -5.84 -11.06
C ILE A 201 -10.59 -6.75 -12.04
N PHE A 202 -9.89 -7.38 -12.99
CA PHE A 202 -10.50 -8.32 -13.94
C PHE A 202 -11.11 -9.55 -13.24
N ILE A 203 -10.39 -10.12 -12.27
CA ILE A 203 -10.86 -11.24 -11.45
C ILE A 203 -12.10 -10.82 -10.62
N ALA A 204 -12.07 -9.64 -10.01
CA ALA A 204 -13.19 -9.14 -9.21
C ALA A 204 -14.46 -8.91 -10.04
N ILE A 205 -14.33 -8.33 -11.24
CA ILE A 205 -15.45 -8.12 -12.17
C ILE A 205 -16.04 -9.46 -12.61
N SER A 206 -15.20 -10.43 -12.95
CA SER A 206 -15.63 -11.78 -13.33
C SER A 206 -16.46 -12.46 -12.24
N ILE A 207 -16.00 -12.38 -10.98
CA ILE A 207 -16.73 -12.95 -9.83
C ILE A 207 -18.09 -12.26 -9.64
N CYS A 208 -18.18 -10.94 -9.82
CA CYS A 208 -19.46 -10.22 -9.70
C CYS A 208 -20.48 -10.65 -10.77
N ILE A 209 -20.02 -10.89 -12.00
CA ILE A 209 -20.87 -11.39 -13.08
C ILE A 209 -21.37 -12.80 -12.76
N LEU A 210 -20.50 -13.69 -12.28
CA LEU A 210 -20.88 -15.06 -11.89
C LEU A 210 -21.91 -15.09 -10.76
N ILE A 211 -21.73 -14.27 -9.72
CA ILE A 211 -22.70 -14.15 -8.62
C ILE A 211 -24.06 -13.68 -9.16
N SER A 212 -24.05 -12.69 -10.06
CA SER A 212 -25.28 -12.16 -10.65
C SER A 212 -26.05 -13.23 -11.44
N LEU A 213 -25.35 -14.06 -12.22
CA LEU A 213 -25.94 -15.17 -12.97
C LEU A 213 -26.51 -16.24 -12.03
N CYS A 214 -25.79 -16.60 -10.96
CA CYS A 214 -26.29 -17.56 -9.96
C CYS A 214 -27.55 -17.05 -9.26
N ILE A 215 -27.60 -15.77 -8.88
CA ILE A 215 -28.76 -15.15 -8.23
C ILE A 215 -29.96 -15.14 -9.19
N ALA A 216 -29.77 -14.72 -10.44
CA ALA A 216 -30.83 -14.72 -11.44
C ALA A 216 -31.43 -16.12 -11.64
N TRP A 217 -30.58 -17.16 -11.67
CA TRP A 217 -31.02 -18.53 -11.79
C TRP A 217 -31.77 -19.04 -10.56
N LEU A 218 -31.32 -18.68 -9.35
CA LEU A 218 -32.01 -19.00 -8.10
C LEU A 218 -33.40 -18.34 -8.02
N ILE A 219 -33.52 -17.08 -8.44
CA ILE A 219 -34.79 -16.37 -8.49
C ILE A 219 -35.75 -17.09 -9.46
N PHE A 220 -35.27 -17.45 -10.65
CA PHE A 220 -36.07 -18.17 -11.64
C PHE A 220 -36.50 -19.54 -11.13
N TYR A 221 -35.58 -20.32 -10.55
CA TYR A 221 -35.87 -21.60 -9.90
C TYR A 221 -36.92 -21.42 -8.79
N TYR A 222 -36.80 -20.40 -7.95
CA TYR A 222 -37.72 -20.12 -6.87
C TYR A 222 -39.12 -19.75 -7.38
N CYS A 223 -39.21 -18.87 -8.39
CA CYS A 223 -40.46 -18.50 -9.03
C CYS A 223 -41.16 -19.69 -9.68
N GLN A 224 -40.41 -20.54 -10.40
CA GLN A 224 -40.96 -21.77 -10.96
C GLN A 224 -41.44 -22.74 -9.89
N ARG A 225 -40.63 -22.95 -8.84
CA ARG A 225 -40.99 -23.83 -7.73
C ARG A 225 -42.22 -23.33 -6.98
N HIS A 226 -42.40 -22.02 -6.85
CA HIS A 226 -43.58 -21.41 -6.25
C HIS A 226 -44.84 -21.74 -7.07
N ARG A 227 -44.80 -21.50 -8.39
CA ARG A 227 -45.91 -21.87 -9.29
C ARG A 227 -46.22 -23.37 -9.23
N ALA A 228 -45.19 -24.22 -9.17
CA ALA A 228 -45.33 -25.67 -9.06
C ALA A 228 -45.96 -26.12 -7.72
N ARG A 229 -45.64 -25.45 -6.60
CA ARG A 229 -46.30 -25.70 -5.31
C ARG A 229 -47.76 -25.26 -5.35
N THR A 230 -48.05 -24.06 -5.86
CA THR A 230 -49.42 -23.53 -5.97
C THR A 230 -50.32 -24.41 -6.86
N ALA A 231 -49.78 -25.02 -7.92
CA ALA A 231 -50.53 -25.96 -8.76
C ALA A 231 -50.87 -27.26 -8.01
N LYS A 232 -49.93 -27.77 -7.20
CA LYS A 232 -50.13 -28.96 -6.37
C LYS A 232 -51.14 -28.71 -5.25
N ASP A 233 -51.11 -27.54 -4.60
CA ASP A 233 -52.05 -27.18 -3.53
C ASP A 233 -53.50 -27.17 -4.04
N ARG A 234 -53.73 -26.70 -5.27
CA ARG A 234 -55.05 -26.73 -5.92
C ARG A 234 -55.53 -28.15 -6.21
N LEU A 235 -54.63 -29.05 -6.64
CA LEU A 235 -54.98 -30.44 -6.92
C LEU A 235 -55.28 -31.22 -5.64
N GLN A 236 -54.48 -31.05 -4.59
CA GLN A 236 -54.71 -31.69 -3.29
C GLN A 236 -56.03 -31.22 -2.65
N SER A 237 -56.35 -29.94 -2.76
CA SER A 237 -57.64 -29.40 -2.27
C SER A 237 -58.83 -30.03 -3.01
N ARG A 238 -58.72 -30.26 -4.33
CA ARG A 238 -59.76 -30.93 -5.12
C ARG A 238 -59.92 -32.40 -4.74
N LEU A 239 -58.82 -33.13 -4.58
CA LEU A 239 -58.84 -34.53 -4.16
C LEU A 239 -59.40 -34.68 -2.73
N SER A 240 -59.02 -33.80 -1.81
CA SER A 240 -59.57 -33.78 -0.44
C SER A 240 -61.07 -33.50 -0.43
N ASN A 241 -61.55 -32.54 -1.24
CA ASN A 241 -62.98 -32.25 -1.35
C ASN A 241 -63.77 -33.39 -2.01
N ALA A 242 -63.18 -34.07 -2.99
CA ALA A 242 -63.78 -35.26 -3.60
C ALA A 242 -63.87 -36.43 -2.59
N ALA A 243 -62.81 -36.66 -1.81
CA ALA A 243 -62.79 -37.66 -0.75
C ALA A 243 -63.81 -37.38 0.35
N LYS A 244 -63.95 -36.12 0.81
CA LYS A 244 -64.98 -35.72 1.77
C LYS A 244 -66.40 -35.99 1.25
N LYS A 245 -66.66 -35.66 -0.03
CA LYS A 245 -67.95 -35.97 -0.68
C LYS A 245 -68.21 -37.47 -0.83
N ALA A 246 -67.17 -38.26 -1.02
CA ALA A 246 -67.29 -39.72 -1.09
C ALA A 246 -67.58 -40.31 0.30
N LEU A 247 -66.88 -39.85 1.34
CA LEU A 247 -67.08 -40.26 2.73
C LEU A 247 -68.50 -39.95 3.23
N THR A 248 -69.08 -38.80 2.87
CA THR A 248 -70.46 -38.45 3.25
C THR A 248 -71.53 -39.34 2.60
N LYS A 249 -71.18 -40.13 1.59
CA LYS A 249 -72.11 -41.06 0.92
C LYS A 249 -72.01 -42.49 1.45
N ILE A 250 -71.09 -42.76 2.36
CA ILE A 250 -70.99 -44.07 3.01
C ILE A 250 -72.11 -44.14 4.06
N PRO A 251 -73.06 -45.08 3.96
CA PRO A 251 -74.09 -45.24 4.99
C PRO A 251 -73.43 -45.67 6.30
N LEU A 252 -73.58 -44.86 7.34
CA LEU A 252 -73.14 -45.22 8.68
C LEU A 252 -74.13 -46.24 9.24
N VAL A 253 -73.72 -47.50 9.32
CA VAL A 253 -74.45 -48.52 10.09
C VAL A 253 -74.18 -48.21 11.57
N ASN A 254 -75.14 -47.56 12.22
CA ASN A 254 -75.10 -47.33 13.65
C ASN A 254 -75.40 -48.66 14.35
N VAL A 255 -74.41 -49.21 15.05
CA VAL A 255 -74.60 -50.33 15.97
C VAL A 255 -75.20 -49.73 17.25
N HIS A 256 -76.52 -49.87 17.42
CA HIS A 256 -77.16 -49.68 18.73
C HIS A 256 -76.96 -50.97 19.53
N GLU A 257 -76.35 -50.85 20.71
CA GLU A 257 -76.44 -51.83 21.81
C GLU A 257 -77.90 -52.01 22.25
#